data_AF-A0A8B8LIR3-F1
#
_entry.id   AF-A0A8B8LIR3-F1
#
_cell.length_a   1.000
_cell.length_b   1.000
_cell.length_c   1.000
_cell.angle_alpha   90.00
_cell.angle_beta   90.00
_cell.angle_gamma   90.00
#
_symmetry.space_group_name_H-M   'P 1'
#
loop_
_entity.id
_entity.type
_entity.pdbx_description
1 polymer ?
#
loop_
_entity_poly.entity_id
_entity_poly.type
_entity_poly.pdbx_seq_one_letter_code
_entity_poly.pdbx_strand_id
1 'polypeptide(L)'
;MKMSVSLSMSMLYLSLFLLVGMLPPSDAVDDKCAACKAVAEELEIGLSSERPRNHLDMRHRLDSKGQREGKLIDYRVSELRVVELLDDLCEKMQDYTLKIDTHEWFKVDNWDSLTTNKQEGRAYSKDISSYCGRLLEETEDELAELIKKGSVKMGDVSKVLCQDLSKHCSQTSVSHEAEVDDDGDNGEL
;
A
#
# COMPACT_ATOMS: atom_id res chain seq x y z
N MET A 1 42.70 11.18 42.73
CA MET A 1 43.13 11.32 41.32
C MET A 1 41.96 11.88 40.52
N LYS A 2 42.10 13.06 39.91
CA LYS A 2 41.11 13.62 38.97
C LYS A 2 41.65 13.38 37.57
N MET A 3 40.97 12.53 36.80
CA MET A 3 41.34 12.25 35.41
C MET A 3 40.62 13.30 34.55
N SER A 4 41.36 14.31 34.12
CA SER A 4 40.87 15.31 33.16
C SER A 4 40.99 14.75 31.75
N VAL A 5 39.87 14.40 31.15
CA VAL A 5 39.80 13.97 29.74
C VAL A 5 39.80 15.22 28.86
N SER A 6 40.84 15.38 28.04
CA SER A 6 40.88 16.43 27.01
C SER A 6 40.14 15.94 25.77
N LEU A 7 38.96 16.49 25.51
CA LEU A 7 38.14 16.11 24.35
C LEU A 7 38.60 16.93 23.14
N SER A 8 39.39 16.31 22.26
CA SER A 8 39.80 16.91 20.98
C SER A 8 38.58 17.21 20.10
N MET A 9 38.62 18.32 19.36
CA MET A 9 37.56 18.71 18.42
C MET A 9 37.23 17.58 17.42
N SER A 10 38.23 16.79 17.00
CA SER A 10 38.03 15.62 16.14
C SER A 10 37.25 14.49 16.80
N MET A 11 37.40 14.30 18.13
CA MET A 11 36.62 13.31 18.87
C MET A 11 35.15 13.73 18.99
N LEU A 12 34.89 15.04 19.11
CA LEU A 12 33.52 15.59 19.09
C LEU A 12 32.85 15.35 17.73
N TYR A 13 33.54 15.61 16.62
CA TYR A 13 33.00 15.33 15.29
C TYR A 13 32.75 13.84 15.05
N LEU A 14 33.68 12.97 15.45
CA LEU A 14 33.50 11.52 15.33
C LEU A 14 32.29 11.03 16.15
N SER A 15 32.13 11.56 17.36
CA SER A 15 30.98 11.22 18.22
C SER A 15 29.65 11.70 17.65
N LEU A 16 29.62 12.88 17.02
CA LEU A 16 28.42 13.43 16.39
C LEU A 16 28.03 12.62 15.15
N PHE A 17 29.00 12.24 14.32
CA PHE A 17 28.76 11.36 13.16
C PHE A 17 28.23 9.98 13.58
N LEU A 18 28.77 9.39 14.66
CA LEU A 18 28.28 8.12 15.21
C LEU A 18 26.87 8.23 15.78
N LEU A 19 26.52 9.37 16.41
CA LEU A 19 25.17 9.62 16.94
C LEU A 19 24.13 9.83 15.83
N VAL A 20 24.48 10.56 14.78
CA VAL A 20 23.57 10.81 13.63
C VAL A 20 23.34 9.53 12.83
N GLY A 21 24.35 8.66 12.69
CA GLY A 21 24.22 7.38 11.99
C GLY A 21 23.38 6.33 12.71
N MET A 22 23.03 6.54 13.98
CA MET A 22 22.17 5.63 14.76
C MET A 22 20.68 6.03 14.77
N LEU A 23 20.30 7.14 14.13
CA LEU A 23 18.89 7.48 13.99
C LEU A 23 18.21 6.47 13.05
N PRO A 24 17.20 5.73 13.53
CA PRO A 24 16.43 4.88 12.64
C PRO A 24 15.72 5.77 11.59
N PRO A 25 15.53 5.29 10.35
CA PRO A 25 14.66 5.99 9.42
C PRO A 25 13.27 6.08 10.06
N SER A 26 12.80 7.31 10.29
CA SER A 26 11.40 7.51 10.66
C SER A 26 10.56 7.29 9.40
N ASP A 27 9.84 6.19 9.35
CA ASP A 27 8.79 6.05 8.35
C ASP A 27 7.69 7.06 8.68
N ALA A 28 7.27 7.85 7.70
CA ALA A 28 6.20 8.84 7.89
C ALA A 28 4.83 8.19 8.19
N VAL A 29 4.73 6.87 7.99
CA VAL A 29 3.55 6.05 8.26
C VAL A 29 3.95 5.01 9.31
N ASP A 30 3.40 5.15 10.52
CA ASP A 30 3.66 4.23 11.63
C ASP A 30 2.98 2.86 11.42
N ASP A 31 1.68 2.85 11.11
CA ASP A 31 0.95 1.61 10.82
C ASP A 31 0.99 1.28 9.33
N LYS A 32 2.03 0.55 8.93
CA LYS A 32 2.21 0.06 7.56
C LYS A 32 1.09 -0.89 7.12
N CYS A 33 0.51 -1.67 8.02
CA CYS A 33 -0.55 -2.61 7.64
C CYS A 33 -1.84 -1.85 7.31
N ALA A 34 -2.23 -0.88 8.14
CA ALA A 34 -3.38 -0.03 7.89
C ALA A 34 -3.22 0.78 6.59
N ALA A 35 -2.05 1.37 6.37
CA ALA A 35 -1.77 2.11 5.14
C ALA A 35 -1.77 1.20 3.90
N CYS A 36 -1.18 0.00 3.98
CA CYS A 36 -1.24 -0.95 2.88
C CYS A 36 -2.68 -1.33 2.52
N LYS A 37 -3.51 -1.58 3.53
CA LYS A 37 -4.92 -1.94 3.33
C LYS A 37 -5.68 -0.82 2.60
N ALA A 38 -5.41 0.44 2.91
CA ALA A 38 -6.01 1.56 2.20
C ALA A 38 -5.55 1.65 0.73
N VAL A 39 -4.26 1.42 0.45
CA VAL A 39 -3.76 1.34 -0.94
C VAL A 39 -4.39 0.16 -1.68
N ALA A 40 -4.50 -1.00 -1.04
CA ALA A 40 -5.14 -2.18 -1.60
C ALA A 40 -6.62 -1.96 -1.89
N GLU A 41 -7.34 -1.25 -1.02
CA GLU A 41 -8.73 -0.86 -1.23
C GLU A 41 -8.90 0.04 -2.46
N GLU A 42 -8.04 1.06 -2.63
CA GLU A 42 -8.10 1.94 -3.82
C GLU A 42 -7.78 1.16 -5.11
N LEU A 43 -6.83 0.23 -5.08
CA LEU A 43 -6.56 -0.67 -6.20
C LEU A 43 -7.74 -1.60 -6.49
N GLU A 44 -8.42 -2.08 -5.45
CA GLU A 44 -9.62 -2.92 -5.58
C GLU A 44 -10.80 -2.14 -6.20
N ILE A 45 -10.96 -0.87 -5.83
CA ILE A 45 -11.88 0.06 -6.50
C ILE A 45 -11.50 0.17 -7.98
N GLY A 46 -10.21 0.32 -8.29
CA GLY A 46 -9.69 0.31 -9.67
C GLY A 46 -10.14 -0.94 -10.45
N LEU A 47 -9.86 -2.14 -9.92
CA LEU A 47 -10.26 -3.42 -10.51
C LEU A 47 -11.78 -3.53 -10.71
N SER A 48 -12.57 -3.04 -9.75
CA SER A 48 -14.04 -3.10 -9.79
C SER A 48 -14.66 -2.15 -10.83
N SER A 49 -13.97 -1.05 -11.10
CA SER A 49 -14.43 0.02 -12.00
C SER A 49 -13.93 -0.15 -13.44
N GLU A 50 -13.13 -1.20 -13.71
CA GLU A 50 -12.64 -1.53 -15.05
C GLU A 50 -13.79 -1.66 -16.04
N ARG A 51 -13.69 -0.88 -17.13
CA ARG A 51 -14.63 -1.00 -18.24
C ARG A 51 -14.24 -2.17 -19.14
N PRO A 52 -15.20 -2.92 -19.70
CA PRO A 52 -14.89 -3.94 -20.70
C PRO A 52 -14.05 -3.37 -21.85
N ARG A 53 -12.91 -4.00 -22.13
CA ARG A 53 -12.01 -3.63 -23.23
C ARG A 53 -11.96 -4.73 -24.28
N ASN A 54 -11.70 -4.32 -25.52
CA ASN A 54 -11.37 -5.25 -26.59
C ASN A 54 -9.94 -5.76 -26.46
N HIS A 55 -9.63 -6.83 -27.19
CA HIS A 55 -8.28 -7.32 -27.37
C HIS A 55 -7.39 -6.24 -27.99
N LEU A 56 -6.13 -6.18 -27.56
CA LEU A 56 -5.12 -5.31 -28.13
C LEU A 56 -4.66 -5.88 -29.47
N ASP A 57 -4.96 -5.18 -30.56
CA ASP A 57 -4.56 -5.57 -31.91
C ASP A 57 -3.15 -5.04 -32.22
N MET A 58 -2.15 -5.89 -32.06
CA MET A 58 -0.76 -5.56 -32.41
C MET A 58 -0.42 -5.91 -33.86
N ARG A 59 -1.40 -6.22 -34.72
CA ARG A 59 -1.18 -6.59 -36.12
C ARG A 59 -1.07 -5.38 -37.03
N HIS A 60 0.09 -4.73 -36.98
CA HIS A 60 0.36 -3.50 -37.74
C HIS A 60 0.83 -3.78 -39.18
N ARG A 61 1.32 -4.99 -39.48
CA ARG A 61 1.86 -5.37 -40.80
C ARG A 61 0.79 -6.06 -41.65
N LEU A 62 0.77 -5.78 -42.94
CA LEU A 62 -0.04 -6.52 -43.93
C LEU A 62 0.86 -7.50 -44.70
N ASP A 63 0.38 -8.71 -44.94
CA ASP A 63 1.03 -9.68 -45.81
C ASP A 63 0.73 -9.40 -47.30
N SER A 64 1.34 -10.18 -48.20
CA SER A 64 1.13 -10.05 -49.64
C SER A 64 -0.30 -10.38 -50.11
N LYS A 65 -1.14 -10.94 -49.25
CA LYS A 65 -2.56 -11.25 -49.47
C LYS A 65 -3.50 -10.22 -48.82
N GLY A 66 -2.96 -9.16 -48.22
CA GLY A 66 -3.72 -8.12 -47.52
C GLY A 66 -4.25 -8.55 -46.15
N GLN A 67 -3.74 -9.64 -45.56
CA GLN A 67 -4.09 -10.05 -44.21
C GLN A 67 -3.18 -9.39 -43.18
N ARG A 68 -3.74 -9.03 -42.03
CA ARG A 68 -2.99 -8.42 -40.92
C ARG A 68 -2.17 -9.48 -40.18
N GLU A 69 -0.86 -9.27 -40.08
CA GLU A 69 0.09 -10.11 -39.36
C GLU A 69 0.54 -9.47 -38.04
N GLY A 70 0.63 -10.30 -36.99
CA GLY A 70 1.05 -9.89 -35.63
C GLY A 70 0.27 -10.61 -34.53
N LYS A 71 0.31 -10.07 -33.31
CA LYS A 71 -0.31 -10.66 -32.13
C LYS A 71 -1.64 -9.96 -31.79
N LEU A 72 -2.64 -10.74 -31.39
CA LEU A 72 -3.86 -10.25 -30.74
C LEU A 72 -3.79 -10.66 -29.26
N ILE A 73 -3.85 -9.71 -28.33
CA ILE A 73 -3.66 -9.96 -26.89
C ILE A 73 -4.96 -9.66 -26.14
N ASP A 74 -5.45 -10.57 -25.30
CA ASP A 74 -6.58 -10.26 -24.39
C ASP A 74 -6.12 -9.18 -23.40
N TYR A 75 -6.92 -8.12 -23.26
CA TYR A 75 -6.65 -7.01 -22.34
C TYR A 75 -6.38 -7.51 -20.91
N ARG A 76 -7.09 -8.54 -20.44
CA ARG A 76 -6.99 -9.07 -19.07
C ARG A 76 -5.60 -9.59 -18.71
N VAL A 77 -4.85 -10.05 -19.71
CA VAL A 77 -3.49 -10.59 -19.56
C VAL A 77 -2.43 -9.63 -20.09
N SER A 78 -2.82 -8.41 -20.45
CA SER A 78 -1.93 -7.41 -21.05
C SER A 78 -1.21 -6.58 -20.01
N GLU A 79 0.01 -6.14 -20.34
CA GLU A 79 0.75 -5.15 -19.54
C GLU A 79 0.03 -3.81 -19.48
N LEU A 80 -0.71 -3.45 -20.54
CA LEU A 80 -1.50 -2.23 -20.57
C LEU A 80 -2.52 -2.18 -19.43
N ARG A 81 -3.19 -3.29 -19.10
CA ARG A 81 -4.13 -3.34 -17.97
C ARG A 81 -3.44 -3.07 -16.64
N VAL A 82 -2.22 -3.59 -16.44
CA VAL A 82 -1.43 -3.34 -15.24
C VAL A 82 -1.11 -1.85 -15.14
N VAL A 83 -0.60 -1.26 -16.23
CA VAL A 83 -0.30 0.17 -16.28
C VAL A 83 -1.55 0.98 -15.96
N GLU A 84 -2.68 0.74 -16.62
CA GLU A 84 -3.93 1.48 -16.37
C GLU A 84 -4.46 1.34 -14.93
N LEU A 85 -4.18 0.23 -14.24
CA LEU A 85 -4.60 0.02 -12.85
C LEU A 85 -3.69 0.72 -11.82
N LEU A 86 -2.39 0.71 -12.08
CA LEU A 86 -1.39 1.29 -11.18
C LEU A 86 -1.18 2.79 -11.45
N ASP A 87 -1.53 3.26 -12.65
CA ASP A 87 -1.53 4.67 -13.01
C ASP A 87 -2.41 5.48 -12.06
N ASP A 88 -1.85 6.60 -11.60
CA ASP A 88 -2.43 7.50 -10.60
C ASP A 88 -2.85 6.85 -9.26
N LEU A 89 -2.57 5.56 -9.01
CA LEU A 89 -2.97 4.89 -7.77
C LEU A 89 -2.43 5.63 -6.54
N CYS A 90 -1.13 5.93 -6.55
CA CYS A 90 -0.50 6.66 -5.45
C CYS A 90 -0.86 8.14 -5.43
N GLU A 91 -1.31 8.72 -6.54
CA GLU A 91 -1.83 10.09 -6.56
C GLU A 91 -3.19 10.15 -5.88
N LYS A 92 -4.08 9.18 -6.12
CA LYS A 92 -5.38 9.06 -5.44
C LYS A 92 -5.26 8.88 -3.93
N MET A 93 -4.14 8.34 -3.45
CA MET A 93 -3.87 8.28 -2.01
C MET A 93 -3.76 9.67 -1.36
N GLN A 94 -3.58 10.75 -2.14
CA GLN A 94 -3.66 12.13 -1.62
C GLN A 94 -5.07 12.55 -1.19
N ASP A 95 -6.09 11.77 -1.54
CA ASP A 95 -7.45 11.94 -1.05
C ASP A 95 -7.70 11.19 0.25
N TYR A 96 -6.70 10.50 0.83
CA TYR A 96 -6.83 9.80 2.09
C TYR A 96 -6.27 10.61 3.25
N THR A 97 -6.82 10.40 4.46
CA THR A 97 -6.26 10.95 5.70
C THR A 97 -6.41 9.95 6.85
N LEU A 98 -5.64 10.18 7.92
CA LEU A 98 -5.59 9.31 9.08
C LEU A 98 -6.53 9.81 10.18
N LYS A 99 -7.38 8.92 10.69
CA LYS A 99 -8.10 9.15 11.93
C LYS A 99 -7.23 8.73 13.11
N ILE A 100 -6.64 9.71 13.78
CA ILE A 100 -5.64 9.50 14.85
C ILE A 100 -6.15 8.57 15.95
N ASP A 101 -7.42 8.70 16.36
CA ASP A 101 -7.99 7.90 17.45
C ASP A 101 -8.06 6.40 17.12
N THR A 102 -8.33 6.04 15.86
CA THR A 102 -8.54 4.64 15.43
C THR A 102 -7.39 4.09 14.59
N HIS A 103 -6.43 4.92 14.19
CA HIS A 103 -5.38 4.60 13.20
C HIS A 103 -5.94 4.10 11.85
N GLU A 104 -7.17 4.49 11.53
CA GLU A 104 -7.83 4.11 10.29
C GLU A 104 -7.62 5.18 9.22
N TRP A 105 -7.30 4.73 8.02
CA TRP A 105 -7.24 5.57 6.83
C TRP A 105 -8.62 5.64 6.19
N PHE A 106 -9.04 6.83 5.79
CA PHE A 106 -10.31 7.01 5.08
C PHE A 106 -10.17 8.05 3.97
N LYS A 107 -10.97 7.88 2.92
CA LYS A 107 -11.02 8.80 1.78
C LYS A 107 -11.83 10.04 2.12
N VAL A 108 -11.32 11.20 1.74
CA VAL A 108 -11.89 12.52 1.97
C VAL A 108 -12.45 13.04 0.65
N ASP A 109 -13.77 12.95 0.48
CA ASP A 109 -14.43 13.46 -0.74
C ASP A 109 -14.37 14.98 -0.85
N ASN A 110 -14.44 15.67 0.29
CA ASN A 110 -14.38 17.11 0.37
C ASN A 110 -13.53 17.57 1.55
N TRP A 111 -12.35 18.11 1.23
CA TRP A 111 -11.42 18.65 2.21
C TRP A 111 -11.96 19.85 2.99
N ASP A 112 -12.97 20.53 2.46
CA ASP A 112 -13.58 21.66 3.15
C ASP A 112 -14.55 21.27 4.25
N SER A 113 -15.14 20.08 4.17
CA SER A 113 -16.03 19.54 5.19
C SER A 113 -15.29 18.80 6.32
N LEU A 114 -13.97 18.64 6.22
CA LEU A 114 -13.19 17.95 7.24
C LEU A 114 -13.16 18.79 8.52
N THR A 115 -13.64 18.20 9.62
CA THR A 115 -13.72 18.88 10.94
C THR A 115 -12.40 18.88 11.69
N THR A 116 -11.45 18.03 11.30
CA THR A 116 -10.11 17.95 11.89
C THR A 116 -9.18 19.00 11.29
N ASN A 117 -7.95 19.09 11.83
CA ASN A 117 -6.94 20.01 11.31
C ASN A 117 -6.58 19.66 9.86
N LYS A 118 -7.03 20.48 8.90
CA LYS A 118 -6.79 20.27 7.47
C LYS A 118 -5.30 20.19 7.11
N GLN A 119 -4.43 20.94 7.78
CA GLN A 119 -3.00 20.93 7.47
C GLN A 119 -2.35 19.62 7.84
N GLU A 120 -2.70 19.10 9.02
CA GLU A 120 -2.26 17.79 9.51
C GLU A 120 -2.84 16.67 8.64
N GLY A 121 -4.13 16.75 8.31
CA GLY A 121 -4.76 15.78 7.42
C GLY A 121 -4.08 15.69 6.06
N ARG A 122 -3.67 16.83 5.49
CA ARG A 122 -2.91 16.92 4.24
C ARG A 122 -1.46 16.44 4.37
N ALA A 123 -0.87 16.50 5.57
CA ALA A 123 0.43 15.89 5.81
C ALA A 123 0.30 14.37 5.70
N TYR A 124 -0.68 13.77 6.40
CA TYR A 124 -0.96 12.34 6.31
C TYR A 124 -1.25 11.86 4.88
N SER A 125 -1.98 12.65 4.08
CA SER A 125 -2.22 12.34 2.66
C SER A 125 -0.93 12.21 1.85
N LYS A 126 0.04 13.10 2.10
CA LYS A 126 1.35 13.04 1.44
C LYS A 126 2.15 11.85 1.93
N ASP A 127 2.07 11.54 3.22
CA ASP A 127 2.77 10.41 3.83
C ASP A 127 2.29 9.08 3.25
N ILE A 128 0.96 8.87 3.13
CA ILE A 128 0.42 7.66 2.51
C ILE A 128 0.66 7.58 1.00
N SER A 129 0.63 8.71 0.29
CA SER A 129 0.99 8.77 -1.12
C SER A 129 2.46 8.37 -1.35
N SER A 130 3.37 8.88 -0.52
CA SER A 130 4.78 8.49 -0.54
C SER A 130 5.00 7.03 -0.12
N TYR A 131 4.24 6.55 0.86
CA TYR A 131 4.23 5.13 1.24
C TYR A 131 3.78 4.24 0.08
N CYS A 132 2.71 4.61 -0.64
CA CYS A 132 2.24 3.89 -1.82
C CYS A 132 3.35 3.80 -2.89
N GLY A 133 4.06 4.89 -3.16
CA GLY A 133 5.18 4.88 -4.10
C GLY A 133 6.22 3.83 -3.73
N ARG A 134 6.67 3.81 -2.47
CA ARG A 134 7.64 2.81 -1.98
C ARG A 134 7.09 1.38 -2.02
N LEU A 135 5.81 1.20 -1.69
CA LEU A 135 5.13 -0.09 -1.76
C LEU A 135 5.14 -0.63 -3.19
N LEU A 136 4.82 0.20 -4.19
CA LEU A 136 4.84 -0.21 -5.59
C LEU A 136 6.26 -0.41 -6.12
N GLU A 137 7.23 0.44 -5.74
CA GLU A 137 8.64 0.23 -6.08
C GLU A 137 9.14 -1.17 -5.66
N GLU A 138 8.66 -1.68 -4.52
CA GLU A 138 9.04 -3.00 -4.02
C GLU A 138 8.23 -4.16 -4.63
N THR A 139 6.98 -3.92 -5.04
CA THR A 139 6.02 -5.01 -5.33
C THR A 139 5.45 -5.05 -6.75
N GLU A 140 5.67 -4.00 -7.57
CA GLU A 140 5.04 -3.83 -8.88
C GLU A 140 5.27 -5.03 -9.81
N ASP A 141 6.51 -5.53 -9.91
CA ASP A 141 6.84 -6.63 -10.82
C ASP A 141 6.04 -7.91 -10.51
N GLU A 142 6.00 -8.31 -9.24
CA GLU A 142 5.28 -9.51 -8.80
C GLU A 142 3.76 -9.29 -8.87
N LEU A 143 3.28 -8.11 -8.49
CA LEU A 143 1.87 -7.74 -8.56
C LEU A 143 1.38 -7.75 -10.02
N ALA A 144 2.16 -7.21 -10.96
CA ALA A 144 1.88 -7.18 -12.39
C ALA A 144 1.71 -8.60 -12.95
N GLU A 145 2.58 -9.53 -12.57
CA GLU A 145 2.48 -10.93 -12.96
C GLU A 145 1.20 -11.59 -12.43
N LEU A 146 0.83 -11.32 -11.17
CA LEU A 146 -0.38 -11.86 -10.57
C LEU A 146 -1.65 -11.29 -11.21
N ILE A 147 -1.68 -10.00 -11.53
CA ILE A 147 -2.78 -9.35 -12.26
C ILE A 147 -2.94 -9.97 -13.65
N LYS A 148 -1.85 -10.13 -14.41
CA LYS A 148 -1.88 -10.74 -15.75
C LYS A 148 -2.34 -12.21 -15.72
N LYS A 149 -2.04 -12.94 -14.65
CA LYS A 149 -2.51 -14.34 -14.45
C LYS A 149 -3.97 -14.42 -13.99
N GLY A 150 -4.59 -13.30 -13.61
CA GLY A 150 -5.93 -13.28 -13.03
C GLY A 150 -5.98 -13.83 -11.60
N SER A 151 -4.84 -13.87 -10.92
CA SER A 151 -4.71 -14.33 -9.52
C SER A 151 -5.09 -13.26 -8.51
N VAL A 152 -5.14 -11.98 -8.92
CA VAL A 152 -5.66 -10.88 -8.11
C VAL A 152 -7.12 -10.63 -8.49
N LYS A 153 -8.03 -10.89 -7.56
CA LYS A 153 -9.47 -10.66 -7.71
C LYS A 153 -9.96 -9.69 -6.64
N MET A 154 -11.15 -9.16 -6.85
CA MET A 154 -11.91 -8.47 -5.82
C MET A 154 -12.00 -9.36 -4.56
N GLY A 155 -11.69 -8.79 -3.40
CA GLY A 155 -11.59 -9.43 -2.10
C GLY A 155 -10.19 -9.94 -1.73
N ASP A 156 -9.32 -10.18 -2.72
CA ASP A 156 -8.01 -10.79 -2.50
C ASP A 156 -6.84 -9.78 -2.52
N VAL A 157 -7.08 -8.54 -2.97
CA VAL A 157 -6.03 -7.53 -3.18
C VAL A 157 -5.24 -7.27 -1.90
N SER A 158 -5.94 -7.04 -0.78
CA SER A 158 -5.28 -6.78 0.50
C SER A 158 -4.42 -7.95 0.96
N LYS A 159 -4.90 -9.19 0.79
CA LYS A 159 -4.11 -10.38 1.14
C LYS A 159 -2.85 -10.47 0.29
N VAL A 160 -3.00 -10.40 -1.04
CA VAL A 160 -1.88 -10.51 -1.97
C VAL A 160 -0.86 -9.39 -1.73
N LEU A 161 -1.31 -8.13 -1.73
CA LEU A 161 -0.40 -6.99 -1.65
C LEU A 161 0.19 -6.83 -0.25
N CYS A 162 -0.63 -6.93 0.80
CA CYS A 162 -0.22 -6.56 2.16
C CYS A 162 0.34 -7.71 2.99
N GLN A 163 -0.06 -8.96 2.72
CA GLN A 163 0.46 -10.13 3.44
C GLN A 163 1.50 -10.87 2.62
N ASP A 164 1.22 -11.18 1.35
CA ASP A 164 2.06 -12.07 0.56
C ASP A 164 3.27 -11.35 -0.05
N LEU A 165 3.05 -10.19 -0.70
CA LEU A 165 4.11 -9.42 -1.37
C LEU A 165 4.90 -8.54 -0.39
N SER A 166 4.26 -7.52 0.19
CA SER A 166 4.96 -6.54 1.03
C SER A 166 5.21 -7.00 2.47
N LYS A 167 4.44 -7.98 2.96
CA LYS A 167 4.52 -8.50 4.34
C LYS A 167 4.33 -7.42 5.41
N HIS A 168 3.66 -6.32 5.07
CA HIS A 168 3.33 -5.26 6.00
C HIS A 168 2.23 -5.67 6.99
N CYS A 169 1.40 -6.65 6.63
CA CYS A 169 0.43 -7.27 7.52
C CYS A 169 0.86 -8.69 7.87
N SER A 170 0.70 -9.08 9.14
CA SER A 170 0.87 -10.48 9.54
C SER A 170 -0.19 -11.36 8.89
N GLN A 171 0.18 -12.59 8.51
CA GLN A 171 -0.79 -13.60 8.13
C GLN A 171 -1.68 -13.89 9.34
N THR A 172 -2.98 -13.69 9.21
CA THR A 172 -3.93 -14.11 10.23
C THR A 172 -3.86 -15.63 10.34
N SER A 173 -3.14 -16.16 11.33
CA SER A 173 -3.43 -17.49 11.82
C SER A 173 -4.87 -17.43 12.33
N VAL A 174 -5.78 -18.16 11.69
CA VAL A 174 -7.10 -18.41 12.25
C VAL A 174 -6.89 -19.15 13.57
N SER A 175 -6.83 -18.43 14.68
CA SER A 175 -7.02 -18.98 16.00
C SER A 175 -8.51 -19.11 16.22
N HIS A 176 -8.99 -20.34 16.11
CA HIS A 176 -10.28 -20.78 16.61
C HIS A 176 -10.48 -20.35 18.08
N GLU A 177 -11.67 -19.81 18.34
CA GLU A 177 -12.51 -19.88 19.56
C GLU A 177 -11.87 -20.31 20.90
N ALA A 178 -12.07 -19.45 21.92
CA ALA A 178 -12.42 -19.76 23.31
C ALA A 178 -12.48 -18.41 24.07
N GLU A 179 -13.43 -18.06 24.92
CA GLU A 179 -14.60 -18.70 25.55
C GLU A 179 -15.54 -17.57 25.99
N VAL A 180 -16.85 -17.81 25.87
CA VAL A 180 -17.89 -17.00 26.53
C VAL A 180 -18.04 -17.58 27.93
N ASP A 181 -17.60 -16.86 28.95
CA ASP A 181 -17.95 -17.17 30.33
C ASP A 181 -19.39 -16.71 30.60
N ASP A 182 -20.30 -17.67 30.55
CA ASP A 182 -21.68 -17.57 31.03
C ASP A 182 -21.68 -17.89 32.55
N ASP A 183 -21.54 -16.86 33.38
CA ASP A 183 -21.78 -16.99 34.83
C ASP A 183 -23.30 -16.99 35.07
N GLY A 184 -23.88 -18.19 35.13
CA GLY A 184 -25.21 -18.42 35.66
C GLY A 184 -25.22 -18.27 37.18
N ASP A 185 -25.87 -17.22 37.69
CA ASP A 185 -26.26 -17.11 39.10
C ASP A 185 -27.59 -17.84 39.33
N ASN A 186 -27.46 -19.01 39.93
CA ASN A 186 -28.50 -19.90 40.38
C ASN A 186 -28.98 -19.46 41.77
N GLY A 187 -30.09 -18.73 41.80
CA GLY A 187 -30.85 -18.50 43.01
C GLY A 187 -31.50 -19.78 43.53
N GLU A 188 -31.35 -20.04 44.84
CA GLU A 188 -32.29 -20.83 45.64
C GLU A 188 -32.15 -20.48 47.14
N LEU A 189 -33.23 -19.87 47.66
CA LEU A 189 -33.88 -19.95 48.98
C LEU A 189 -34.26 -18.59 49.58
#